data_AF-A0A395JW83-F1
#
_entry.id   AF-A0A395JW83-F1
#
_cell.length_a   1.000
_cell.length_b   1.000
_cell.length_c   1.000
_cell.angle_alpha   90.00
_cell.angle_beta   90.00
_cell.angle_gamma   90.00
#
_symmetry.space_group_name_H-M   'P 1'
#
loop_
_entity.id
_entity.type
_entity.pdbx_description
1 polymer ?
#
loop_
_entity_poly.entity_id
_entity_poly.type
_entity_poly.pdbx_seq_one_letter_code
_entity_poly.pdbx_strand_id
1 'polypeptide(L)'
;MKNTKELRTWLDDMNLPHPLVIAGPCSAETEEQVLKIAHELKDSDVNYYRAGIWKPRTRPGNFEGVGALGLGWLKKVKEETGMKTCTEVANAAHCKLAIENDVDLLWIGARSTVSPFIMQEIADALQGTDKIVLVKNPVNPDLALWLGGIERLYTAGIKNLGAIHRGFSTYEKTKYRNIPEWQLAIEFQNKFPDLPLICDPSHITGNREMIQEVSQTALDLNFDGLMIETHFDPDNAWSDAAQQVTPDTLKQIMQDLRIKKETNTEVAYQSSLDNLRAQINVADNQLLETLGKRMKVADQIGALKKEKNVAVLQSKRWNEILGNMILEGEQKGLSEEFVLKMFKAIHQESINHQEKIING
;
A
#
# COMPACT_ATOMS: atom_id res chain seq x y z
N MET A 1 -17.23 4.29 -7.03
CA MET A 1 -17.68 3.79 -5.71
C MET A 1 -17.83 4.97 -4.74
N LYS A 2 -18.81 4.95 -3.84
CA LYS A 2 -18.96 5.99 -2.80
C LYS A 2 -18.31 5.48 -1.51
N ASN A 3 -17.50 6.30 -0.86
CA ASN A 3 -16.98 5.96 0.47
C ASN A 3 -18.11 6.03 1.51
N THR A 4 -18.29 4.94 2.25
CA THR A 4 -19.28 4.85 3.33
C THR A 4 -18.73 3.98 4.46
N LYS A 5 -19.18 4.21 5.71
CA LYS A 5 -18.69 3.48 6.88
C LYS A 5 -18.94 1.97 6.80
N GLU A 6 -19.94 1.56 6.04
CA GLU A 6 -20.29 0.15 5.81
C GLU A 6 -19.17 -0.64 5.10
N LEU A 7 -18.26 0.04 4.38
CA LEU A 7 -17.10 -0.61 3.74
C LEU A 7 -16.15 -1.24 4.77
N ARG A 8 -16.13 -0.71 6.01
CA ARG A 8 -15.27 -1.18 7.10
C ARG A 8 -15.91 -2.24 7.99
N THR A 9 -17.24 -2.37 7.95
CA THR A 9 -18.01 -3.16 8.93
C THR A 9 -17.51 -4.61 9.08
N TRP A 10 -17.11 -5.27 7.99
CA TRP A 10 -16.62 -6.65 8.05
C TRP A 10 -15.35 -6.80 8.90
N LEU A 11 -14.52 -5.75 8.98
CA LEU A 11 -13.31 -5.73 9.80
C LEU A 11 -13.66 -5.35 11.24
N ASP A 12 -14.47 -4.30 11.43
CA ASP A 12 -14.84 -3.81 12.77
C ASP A 12 -15.64 -4.87 13.55
N ASP A 13 -16.51 -5.63 12.88
CA ASP A 13 -17.28 -6.73 13.48
C ASP A 13 -16.40 -7.85 14.04
N MET A 14 -15.13 -7.94 13.62
CA MET A 14 -14.17 -8.90 14.20
C MET A 14 -13.75 -8.53 15.63
N ASN A 15 -13.95 -7.28 16.07
CA ASN A 15 -13.60 -6.79 17.40
C ASN A 15 -12.16 -7.15 17.83
N LEU A 16 -11.20 -7.02 16.91
CA LEU A 16 -9.81 -7.39 17.17
C LEU A 16 -9.14 -6.39 18.14
N PRO A 17 -8.38 -6.87 19.15
CA PRO A 17 -7.61 -5.99 20.03
C PRO A 17 -6.27 -5.55 19.41
N HIS A 18 -5.97 -6.04 18.21
CA HIS A 18 -4.75 -5.80 17.44
C HIS A 18 -5.12 -5.61 15.94
N PRO A 19 -4.23 -5.08 15.09
CA PRO A 19 -4.43 -5.02 13.65
C PRO A 19 -4.72 -6.40 13.06
N LEU A 20 -5.46 -6.49 11.94
CA LEU A 20 -5.71 -7.76 11.26
C LEU A 20 -4.38 -8.41 10.87
N VAL A 21 -4.16 -9.68 11.24
CA VAL A 21 -2.95 -10.42 10.84
C VAL A 21 -3.33 -11.58 9.92
N ILE A 22 -2.78 -11.53 8.71
CA ILE A 22 -2.87 -12.59 7.71
C ILE A 22 -1.48 -13.21 7.58
N ALA A 23 -1.31 -14.48 7.95
CA ALA A 23 0.00 -15.12 7.92
C ALA A 23 -0.05 -16.59 7.51
N GLY A 24 1.09 -17.12 7.10
CA GLY A 24 1.21 -18.46 6.52
C GLY A 24 2.07 -18.45 5.25
N PRO A 25 2.27 -19.62 4.64
CA PRO A 25 3.32 -19.78 3.65
C PRO A 25 3.04 -19.06 2.34
N CYS A 26 4.13 -18.76 1.64
CA CYS A 26 4.06 -18.22 0.29
C CYS A 26 3.29 -19.16 -0.64
N SER A 27 3.61 -20.45 -0.60
CA SER A 27 2.90 -21.50 -1.34
C SER A 27 2.54 -22.64 -0.41
N ALA A 28 1.42 -23.32 -0.69
CA ALA A 28 1.17 -24.64 -0.10
C ALA A 28 2.06 -25.66 -0.81
N GLU A 29 3.03 -26.22 -0.10
CA GLU A 29 4.05 -27.12 -0.66
C GLU A 29 3.66 -28.58 -0.44
N THR A 30 3.38 -28.93 0.81
CA THR A 30 2.88 -30.24 1.23
C THR A 30 1.83 -30.06 2.33
N GLU A 31 1.00 -31.09 2.54
CA GLU A 31 0.03 -31.08 3.63
C GLU A 31 0.70 -30.93 5.00
N GLU A 32 1.78 -31.67 5.23
CA GLU A 32 2.55 -31.62 6.48
C GLU A 32 3.10 -30.21 6.74
N GLN A 33 3.66 -29.57 5.71
CA GLN A 33 4.17 -28.20 5.80
C GLN A 33 3.06 -27.22 6.17
N VAL A 34 1.91 -27.30 5.50
CA VAL A 34 0.76 -26.43 5.76
C VAL A 34 0.23 -26.61 7.18
N LEU A 35 -0.01 -27.86 7.61
CA LEU A 35 -0.54 -28.14 8.94
C LEU A 35 0.44 -27.76 10.05
N LYS A 36 1.75 -28.02 9.85
CA LYS A 36 2.78 -27.66 10.83
C LYS A 36 2.81 -26.15 11.09
N ILE A 37 2.85 -25.34 10.03
CA ILE A 37 2.85 -23.87 10.19
C ILE A 37 1.55 -23.42 10.85
N ALA A 38 0.41 -24.00 10.46
CA ALA A 38 -0.88 -23.65 11.07
C ALA A 38 -0.92 -23.96 12.58
N HIS A 39 -0.43 -25.13 13.01
CA HIS A 39 -0.36 -25.49 14.42
C HIS A 39 0.56 -24.56 15.21
N GLU A 40 1.70 -24.18 14.64
CA GLU A 40 2.62 -23.23 15.28
C GLU A 40 2.03 -21.81 15.40
N LEU A 41 1.01 -21.46 14.60
CA LEU A 41 0.33 -20.16 14.60
C LEU A 41 -1.00 -20.12 15.39
N LYS A 42 -1.54 -21.28 15.82
CA LYS A 42 -2.88 -21.42 16.43
C LYS A 42 -3.16 -20.47 17.62
N ASP A 43 -2.12 -20.13 18.40
CA ASP A 43 -2.21 -19.28 19.59
C ASP A 43 -1.46 -17.94 19.43
N SER A 44 -1.41 -17.43 18.20
CA SER A 44 -0.81 -16.12 17.86
C SER A 44 -1.89 -15.11 17.47
N ASP A 45 -1.48 -13.87 17.16
CA ASP A 45 -2.38 -12.82 16.67
C ASP A 45 -2.92 -13.10 15.25
N VAL A 46 -2.55 -14.21 14.61
CA VAL A 46 -2.98 -14.57 13.26
C VAL A 46 -4.48 -14.85 13.21
N ASN A 47 -5.19 -14.05 12.41
CA ASN A 47 -6.64 -14.19 12.21
C ASN A 47 -6.98 -15.04 10.99
N TYR A 48 -6.18 -14.91 9.92
CA TYR A 48 -6.36 -15.67 8.68
C TYR A 48 -5.06 -16.39 8.30
N TYR A 49 -5.16 -17.70 8.14
CA TYR A 49 -4.10 -18.52 7.58
C TYR A 49 -4.07 -18.39 6.05
N ARG A 50 -3.00 -17.83 5.49
CA ARG A 50 -2.81 -17.68 4.05
C ARG A 50 -1.99 -18.82 3.45
N ALA A 51 -2.39 -19.31 2.28
CA ALA A 51 -1.51 -20.13 1.45
C ALA A 51 -1.77 -19.90 -0.04
N GLY A 52 -0.70 -19.75 -0.83
CA GLY A 52 -0.80 -19.69 -2.28
C GLY A 52 -1.04 -21.08 -2.86
N ILE A 53 -2.26 -21.34 -3.33
CA ILE A 53 -2.65 -22.62 -3.93
C ILE A 53 -2.31 -22.68 -5.42
N TRP A 54 -2.47 -21.55 -6.11
CA TRP A 54 -2.09 -21.34 -7.49
C TRP A 54 -1.02 -20.26 -7.55
N LYS A 55 0.08 -20.50 -8.27
CA LYS A 55 1.21 -19.56 -8.36
C LYS A 55 1.39 -19.05 -9.78
N PRO A 56 1.19 -17.75 -10.05
CA PRO A 56 1.54 -17.17 -11.34
C PRO A 56 3.07 -17.08 -11.44
N ARG A 57 3.71 -18.01 -12.16
CA ARG A 57 5.17 -18.01 -12.35
C ARG A 57 5.56 -17.28 -13.63
N THR A 58 6.59 -16.44 -13.53
CA THR A 58 7.14 -15.72 -14.68
C THR A 58 7.76 -16.64 -15.72
N ARG A 59 8.36 -17.76 -15.29
CA ARG A 59 8.95 -18.76 -16.17
C ARG A 59 8.19 -20.09 -16.01
N PRO A 60 7.73 -20.72 -17.11
CA PRO A 60 7.14 -22.06 -17.09
C PRO A 60 8.08 -23.10 -16.47
N GLY A 61 7.52 -24.17 -15.91
CA GLY A 61 8.28 -25.31 -15.37
C GLY A 61 8.82 -25.14 -13.95
N ASN A 62 8.59 -23.98 -13.32
CA ASN A 62 8.74 -23.85 -11.87
C ASN A 62 7.49 -24.37 -11.15
N PHE A 63 7.57 -24.61 -9.84
CA PHE A 63 6.40 -24.98 -9.03
C PHE A 63 5.23 -23.98 -9.21
N GLU A 64 4.13 -24.45 -9.80
CA GLU A 64 2.93 -23.67 -10.16
C GLU A 64 1.87 -23.66 -9.05
N GLY A 65 2.19 -24.27 -7.90
CA GLY A 65 1.25 -24.55 -6.83
C GLY A 65 0.65 -25.95 -6.94
N VAL A 66 0.13 -26.46 -5.82
CA VAL A 66 -0.52 -27.78 -5.75
C VAL A 66 -1.91 -27.83 -6.39
N GLY A 67 -2.46 -26.67 -6.76
CA GLY A 67 -3.80 -26.56 -7.33
C GLY A 67 -4.88 -27.02 -6.35
N ALA A 68 -6.02 -27.48 -6.87
CA ALA A 68 -7.22 -27.76 -6.07
C ALA A 68 -6.99 -28.72 -4.88
N LEU A 69 -5.96 -29.58 -4.93
CA LEU A 69 -5.58 -30.45 -3.81
C LEU A 69 -5.34 -29.66 -2.52
N GLY A 70 -4.66 -28.51 -2.61
CA GLY A 70 -4.31 -27.72 -1.43
C GLY A 70 -5.51 -27.02 -0.78
N LEU A 71 -6.66 -26.93 -1.45
CA LEU A 71 -7.90 -26.46 -0.81
C LEU A 71 -8.38 -27.45 0.26
N GLY A 72 -8.14 -28.75 0.07
CA GLY A 72 -8.40 -29.77 1.10
C GLY A 72 -7.50 -29.58 2.33
N TRP A 73 -6.27 -29.11 2.15
CA TRP A 73 -5.37 -28.81 3.26
C TRP A 73 -5.81 -27.58 4.04
N LEU A 74 -6.30 -26.54 3.36
CA LEU A 74 -6.89 -25.36 4.02
C LEU A 74 -8.12 -25.74 4.88
N LYS A 75 -8.97 -26.66 4.40
CA LYS A 75 -10.07 -27.19 5.24
C LYS A 75 -9.56 -27.82 6.52
N LYS A 76 -8.53 -28.68 6.44
CA LYS A 76 -7.90 -29.29 7.62
C LYS A 76 -7.28 -28.25 8.56
N VAL A 77 -6.63 -27.20 8.03
CA VAL A 77 -6.15 -26.08 8.85
C VAL A 77 -7.28 -25.48 9.69
N LYS A 78 -8.42 -25.18 9.05
CA LYS A 78 -9.59 -24.62 9.73
C LYS A 78 -10.14 -25.58 10.79
N GLU A 79 -10.27 -26.86 10.46
CA GLU A 79 -10.76 -27.92 11.36
C GLU A 79 -9.85 -28.14 12.57
N GLU A 80 -8.53 -28.14 12.39
CA GLU A 80 -7.56 -28.49 13.43
C GLU A 80 -7.14 -27.28 14.30
N THR A 81 -7.14 -26.07 13.74
CA THR A 81 -6.67 -24.86 14.42
C THR A 81 -7.77 -23.87 14.77
N GLY A 82 -8.89 -23.90 14.06
CA GLY A 82 -9.95 -22.89 14.16
C GLY A 82 -9.64 -21.58 13.43
N MET A 83 -8.44 -21.42 12.84
CA MET A 83 -8.11 -20.24 12.05
C MET A 83 -8.93 -20.21 10.76
N LYS A 84 -9.41 -19.02 10.39
CA LYS A 84 -10.00 -18.79 9.06
C LYS A 84 -8.91 -18.91 8.00
N THR A 85 -9.30 -19.26 6.78
CA THR A 85 -8.33 -19.48 5.70
C THR A 85 -8.48 -18.48 4.57
N CYS A 86 -7.38 -18.25 3.87
CA CYS A 86 -7.40 -17.41 2.68
C CYS A 86 -6.45 -17.90 1.58
N THR A 87 -6.81 -17.62 0.33
CA THR A 87 -5.98 -17.95 -0.84
C THR A 87 -6.08 -16.92 -1.97
N GLU A 88 -5.09 -16.94 -2.88
CA GLU A 88 -5.09 -16.12 -4.09
C GLU A 88 -6.07 -16.68 -5.12
N VAL A 89 -6.86 -15.81 -5.74
CA VAL A 89 -7.65 -16.14 -6.93
C VAL A 89 -7.24 -15.26 -8.10
N ALA A 90 -7.21 -15.83 -9.29
CA ALA A 90 -6.70 -15.16 -10.49
C ALA A 90 -7.61 -15.27 -11.73
N ASN A 91 -8.68 -16.07 -11.65
CA ASN A 91 -9.67 -16.27 -12.71
C ASN A 91 -10.97 -16.82 -12.09
N ALA A 92 -12.03 -16.99 -12.90
CA ALA A 92 -13.32 -17.49 -12.44
C ALA A 92 -13.26 -18.91 -11.84
N ALA A 93 -12.43 -19.80 -12.40
CA ALA A 93 -12.31 -21.18 -11.92
C ALA A 93 -11.71 -21.25 -10.50
N HIS A 94 -10.71 -20.43 -10.21
CA HIS A 94 -10.13 -20.33 -8.86
C HIS A 94 -11.18 -19.82 -7.86
N CYS A 95 -11.93 -18.78 -8.24
CA CYS A 95 -13.01 -18.22 -7.42
C CYS A 95 -14.05 -19.28 -7.05
N LYS A 96 -14.56 -20.00 -8.06
CA LYS A 96 -15.54 -21.08 -7.88
C LYS A 96 -15.02 -22.16 -6.94
N LEU A 97 -13.81 -22.68 -7.19
CA LEU A 97 -13.22 -23.73 -6.35
C LEU A 97 -12.98 -23.27 -4.92
N ALA A 98 -12.54 -22.03 -4.71
CA ALA A 98 -12.32 -21.49 -3.37
C ALA A 98 -13.64 -21.34 -2.58
N ILE A 99 -14.72 -20.87 -3.23
CA ILE A 99 -16.06 -20.78 -2.63
C ILE A 99 -16.60 -22.17 -2.30
N GLU A 100 -16.54 -23.12 -3.24
CA GLU A 100 -16.99 -24.51 -3.04
C GLU A 100 -16.23 -25.21 -1.90
N ASN A 101 -15.03 -24.73 -1.57
CA ASN A 101 -14.20 -25.25 -0.49
C ASN A 101 -14.23 -24.40 0.79
N ASP A 102 -15.18 -23.46 0.91
CA ASP A 102 -15.40 -22.63 2.09
C ASP A 102 -14.15 -21.84 2.56
N VAL A 103 -13.35 -21.35 1.62
CA VAL A 103 -12.28 -20.40 1.93
C VAL A 103 -12.90 -19.08 2.41
N ASP A 104 -12.46 -18.58 3.56
CA ASP A 104 -13.10 -17.46 4.26
C ASP A 104 -12.80 -16.08 3.63
N LEU A 105 -11.59 -15.93 3.07
CA LEU A 105 -11.13 -14.70 2.45
C LEU A 105 -10.36 -15.01 1.15
N LEU A 106 -10.61 -14.23 0.12
CA LEU A 106 -9.92 -14.33 -1.17
C LEU A 106 -9.06 -13.08 -1.35
N TRP A 107 -7.86 -13.23 -1.88
CA TRP A 107 -7.13 -12.06 -2.39
C TRP A 107 -6.87 -12.16 -3.89
N ILE A 108 -6.84 -11.01 -4.54
CA ILE A 108 -6.49 -10.89 -5.94
C ILE A 108 -5.05 -10.37 -6.01
N GLY A 109 -4.20 -11.11 -6.73
CA GLY A 109 -2.78 -10.80 -6.85
C GLY A 109 -2.48 -9.55 -7.70
N ALA A 110 -1.35 -8.91 -7.43
CA ALA A 110 -0.93 -7.67 -8.09
C ALA A 110 -0.85 -7.78 -9.64
N ARG A 111 -0.57 -8.98 -10.17
CA ARG A 111 -0.53 -9.26 -11.62
C ARG A 111 -1.90 -9.49 -12.24
N SER A 112 -2.92 -9.80 -11.44
CA SER A 112 -4.31 -9.87 -11.92
C SER A 112 -4.95 -8.48 -11.89
N THR A 113 -4.64 -7.68 -10.85
CA THR A 113 -5.13 -6.30 -10.71
C THR A 113 -4.83 -5.41 -11.91
N VAL A 114 -3.73 -5.66 -12.64
CA VAL A 114 -3.38 -4.84 -13.82
C VAL A 114 -4.32 -5.02 -15.02
N SER A 115 -5.15 -6.06 -15.04
CA SER A 115 -6.02 -6.37 -16.17
C SER A 115 -7.49 -6.14 -15.83
N PRO A 116 -8.13 -5.09 -16.40
CA PRO A 116 -9.57 -4.86 -16.22
C PRO A 116 -10.44 -6.04 -16.68
N PHE A 117 -10.00 -6.82 -17.66
CA PHE A 117 -10.73 -8.02 -18.12
C PHE A 117 -10.70 -9.13 -17.08
N ILE A 118 -9.54 -9.41 -16.48
CA ILE A 118 -9.41 -10.40 -15.41
C ILE A 118 -10.18 -9.95 -14.18
N MET A 119 -10.09 -8.67 -13.82
CA MET A 119 -10.86 -8.10 -12.70
C MET A 119 -12.37 -8.21 -12.93
N GLN A 120 -12.85 -8.01 -14.15
CA GLN A 120 -14.26 -8.19 -14.48
C GLN A 120 -14.67 -9.67 -14.37
N GLU A 121 -13.89 -10.59 -14.93
CA GLU A 121 -14.14 -12.03 -14.84
C GLU A 121 -14.22 -12.50 -13.38
N ILE A 122 -13.30 -12.04 -12.53
CA ILE A 122 -13.31 -12.35 -11.09
C ILE A 122 -14.54 -11.72 -10.41
N ALA A 123 -14.90 -10.48 -10.73
CA ALA A 123 -16.08 -9.83 -10.15
C ALA A 123 -17.37 -10.58 -10.47
N ASP A 124 -17.54 -11.01 -11.72
CA ASP A 124 -18.71 -11.77 -12.15
C ASP A 124 -18.77 -13.14 -11.45
N ALA A 125 -17.61 -13.81 -11.27
CA ALA A 125 -17.52 -15.11 -10.60
C ALA A 125 -17.76 -15.04 -9.08
N LEU A 126 -17.55 -13.88 -8.47
CA LEU A 126 -17.75 -13.65 -7.03
C LEU A 126 -19.11 -13.01 -6.71
N GLN A 127 -19.95 -12.76 -7.71
CA GLN A 127 -21.25 -12.14 -7.48
C GLN A 127 -22.11 -12.96 -6.51
N GLY A 128 -22.69 -12.29 -5.51
CA GLY A 128 -23.55 -12.92 -4.50
C GLY A 128 -22.79 -13.62 -3.36
N THR A 129 -21.46 -13.60 -3.37
CA THR A 129 -20.65 -14.13 -2.27
C THR A 129 -20.70 -13.22 -1.03
N ASP A 130 -20.54 -13.82 0.15
CA ASP A 130 -20.31 -13.15 1.42
C ASP A 130 -18.83 -13.19 1.86
N LYS A 131 -17.96 -13.84 1.07
CA LYS A 131 -16.52 -13.89 1.36
C LYS A 131 -15.89 -12.51 1.32
N ILE A 132 -14.86 -12.31 2.15
CA ILE A 132 -14.04 -11.10 2.10
C ILE A 132 -13.14 -11.17 0.87
N VAL A 133 -13.03 -10.08 0.11
CA VAL A 133 -12.19 -10.00 -1.09
C VAL A 133 -11.23 -8.83 -0.96
N LEU A 134 -9.93 -9.14 -0.92
CA LEU A 134 -8.87 -8.14 -0.82
C LEU A 134 -8.13 -7.98 -2.16
N VAL A 135 -7.89 -6.75 -2.60
CA VAL A 135 -7.23 -6.47 -3.88
C VAL A 135 -5.82 -5.92 -3.66
N LYS A 136 -4.78 -6.65 -4.06
CA LYS A 136 -3.41 -6.12 -4.06
C LYS A 136 -3.27 -4.99 -5.05
N ASN A 137 -2.51 -3.94 -4.71
CA ASN A 137 -2.18 -2.88 -5.68
C ASN A 137 -1.54 -3.47 -6.95
N PRO A 138 -1.75 -2.85 -8.12
CA PRO A 138 -1.09 -3.26 -9.35
C PRO A 138 0.42 -3.19 -9.22
N VAL A 139 1.13 -3.96 -10.03
CA VAL A 139 2.61 -3.96 -10.00
C VAL A 139 3.21 -2.61 -10.40
N ASN A 140 2.49 -1.79 -11.18
CA ASN A 140 2.87 -0.42 -11.54
C ASN A 140 2.17 0.61 -10.63
N PRO A 141 2.81 1.77 -10.34
CA PRO A 141 2.26 2.82 -9.48
C PRO A 141 1.10 3.56 -10.15
N ASP A 142 -0.06 2.91 -10.22
CA ASP A 142 -1.28 3.44 -10.82
C ASP A 142 -2.47 3.28 -9.87
N LEU A 143 -2.77 4.37 -9.16
CA LEU A 143 -3.88 4.43 -8.21
C LEU A 143 -5.24 4.29 -8.90
N ALA A 144 -5.40 4.82 -10.12
CA ALA A 144 -6.66 4.73 -10.86
C ALA A 144 -6.96 3.28 -11.24
N LEU A 145 -5.95 2.54 -11.66
CA LEU A 145 -6.06 1.11 -11.96
C LEU A 145 -6.39 0.28 -10.71
N TRP A 146 -5.77 0.58 -9.57
CA TRP A 146 -6.07 -0.11 -8.31
C TRP A 146 -7.52 0.11 -7.88
N LEU A 147 -7.96 1.37 -7.86
CA LEU A 147 -9.33 1.75 -7.52
C LEU A 147 -10.32 1.14 -8.50
N GLY A 148 -10.06 1.22 -9.81
CA GLY A 148 -10.92 0.65 -10.84
C GLY A 148 -11.15 -0.86 -10.68
N GLY A 149 -10.14 -1.60 -10.20
CA GLY A 149 -10.30 -3.02 -9.85
C GLY A 149 -11.28 -3.25 -8.70
N ILE A 150 -11.18 -2.46 -7.64
CA ILE A 150 -12.07 -2.53 -6.47
C ILE A 150 -13.48 -2.08 -6.84
N GLU A 151 -13.62 -1.03 -7.64
CA GLU A 151 -14.91 -0.51 -8.10
C GLU A 151 -15.70 -1.52 -8.94
N ARG A 152 -15.01 -2.40 -9.69
CA ARG A 152 -15.66 -3.50 -10.41
C ARG A 152 -16.28 -4.50 -9.45
N LEU A 153 -15.54 -4.93 -8.43
CA LEU A 153 -16.05 -5.83 -7.39
C LEU A 153 -17.23 -5.20 -6.64
N TYR A 154 -17.09 -3.92 -6.27
CA TYR A 154 -18.16 -3.17 -5.62
C TYR A 154 -19.43 -3.09 -6.48
N THR A 155 -19.28 -2.82 -7.78
CA THR A 155 -20.40 -2.73 -8.73
C THR A 155 -21.06 -4.09 -8.96
N ALA A 156 -20.31 -5.18 -8.89
CA ALA A 156 -20.84 -6.55 -8.90
C ALA A 156 -21.55 -6.95 -7.58
N GLY A 157 -21.59 -6.05 -6.59
CA GLY A 157 -22.33 -6.24 -5.35
C GLY A 157 -21.56 -6.95 -4.24
N ILE A 158 -20.24 -7.11 -4.37
CA ILE A 158 -19.39 -7.64 -3.29
C ILE A 158 -19.28 -6.58 -2.20
N LYS A 159 -19.67 -6.93 -0.98
CA LYS A 159 -19.78 -5.99 0.15
C LYS A 159 -18.51 -5.95 1.00
N ASN A 160 -17.87 -7.10 1.19
CA ASN A 160 -16.75 -7.27 2.10
C ASN A 160 -15.44 -7.06 1.34
N LEU A 161 -15.10 -5.79 1.08
CA LEU A 161 -13.95 -5.40 0.26
C LEU A 161 -12.85 -4.79 1.11
N GLY A 162 -11.61 -4.96 0.64
CA GLY A 162 -10.46 -4.24 1.14
C GLY A 162 -9.31 -4.24 0.14
N ALA A 163 -8.23 -3.61 0.52
CA ALA A 163 -7.05 -3.43 -0.33
C ALA A 163 -5.80 -3.96 0.38
N ILE A 164 -4.83 -4.44 -0.41
CA ILE A 164 -3.52 -4.84 0.10
C ILE A 164 -2.44 -4.03 -0.60
N HIS A 165 -1.70 -3.23 0.16
CA HIS A 165 -0.52 -2.54 -0.32
C HIS A 165 0.71 -3.46 -0.22
N ARG A 166 1.37 -3.74 -1.34
CA ARG A 166 2.52 -4.64 -1.48
C ARG A 166 3.70 -3.99 -2.21
N GLY A 167 3.68 -2.65 -2.31
CA GLY A 167 4.63 -1.84 -3.07
C GLY A 167 4.53 -2.03 -4.59
N PHE A 168 5.34 -1.27 -5.32
CA PHE A 168 5.35 -1.22 -6.77
C PHE A 168 6.70 -1.68 -7.34
N SER A 169 6.65 -2.33 -8.51
CA SER A 169 7.83 -2.81 -9.20
C SER A 169 8.65 -1.65 -9.75
N THR A 170 9.97 -1.79 -9.68
CA THR A 170 10.94 -0.87 -10.27
C THR A 170 11.99 -1.66 -11.07
N TYR A 171 12.58 -1.03 -12.08
CA TYR A 171 13.73 -1.60 -12.80
C TYR A 171 15.06 -1.29 -12.08
N GLU A 172 15.06 -0.33 -11.15
CA GLU A 172 16.25 0.09 -10.42
C GLU A 172 16.52 -0.84 -9.23
N LYS A 173 17.80 -1.09 -8.96
CA LYS A 173 18.18 -1.87 -7.77
C LYS A 173 18.03 -0.99 -6.54
N THR A 174 17.08 -1.34 -5.67
CA THR A 174 16.86 -0.66 -4.38
C THR A 174 17.02 -1.64 -3.22
N LYS A 175 16.94 -1.14 -1.98
CA LYS A 175 16.87 -2.01 -0.79
C LYS A 175 15.59 -2.85 -0.75
N TYR A 176 14.52 -2.39 -1.40
CA TYR A 176 13.23 -3.07 -1.48
C TYR A 176 13.12 -3.89 -2.77
N ARG A 177 12.40 -5.02 -2.71
CA ARG A 177 11.95 -5.75 -3.90
C ARG A 177 10.89 -4.98 -4.68
N ASN A 178 10.00 -4.30 -3.96
CA ASN A 178 8.98 -3.41 -4.52
C ASN A 178 8.97 -2.13 -3.69
N ILE A 179 9.19 -0.98 -4.33
CA ILE A 179 9.24 0.32 -3.65
C ILE A 179 7.85 0.58 -3.06
N PRO A 180 7.71 0.89 -1.76
CA PRO A 180 6.41 1.11 -1.16
C PRO A 180 5.62 2.22 -1.87
N GLU A 181 6.25 3.35 -2.21
CA GLU A 181 5.53 4.55 -2.68
C GLU A 181 4.36 4.88 -1.73
N TRP A 182 4.65 5.02 -0.43
CA TRP A 182 3.66 5.21 0.64
C TRP A 182 2.65 6.32 0.34
N GLN A 183 3.06 7.34 -0.40
CA GLN A 183 2.19 8.44 -0.82
C GLN A 183 0.96 7.95 -1.61
N LEU A 184 1.10 6.92 -2.45
CA LEU A 184 -0.03 6.36 -3.20
C LEU A 184 -1.02 5.62 -2.29
N ALA A 185 -0.52 4.96 -1.24
CA ALA A 185 -1.37 4.35 -0.23
C ALA A 185 -2.09 5.41 0.63
N ILE A 186 -1.40 6.50 0.98
CA ILE A 186 -2.01 7.64 1.69
C ILE A 186 -3.09 8.31 0.81
N GLU A 187 -2.82 8.51 -0.48
CA GLU A 187 -3.81 9.03 -1.43
C GLU A 187 -5.02 8.11 -1.59
N PHE A 188 -4.80 6.79 -1.57
CA PHE A 188 -5.86 5.79 -1.53
C PHE A 188 -6.74 5.97 -0.29
N GLN A 189 -6.14 6.00 0.91
CA GLN A 189 -6.85 6.19 2.18
C GLN A 189 -7.60 7.52 2.22
N ASN A 190 -7.02 8.60 1.71
CA ASN A 190 -7.70 9.91 1.65
C ASN A 190 -8.97 9.89 0.79
N LYS A 191 -9.00 9.07 -0.27
CA LYS A 191 -10.18 8.91 -1.14
C LYS A 191 -11.21 7.96 -0.54
N PHE A 192 -10.75 6.89 0.13
CA PHE A 192 -11.59 5.83 0.68
C PHE A 192 -11.17 5.46 2.11
N PRO A 193 -11.36 6.37 3.09
CA PRO A 193 -10.88 6.17 4.46
C PRO A 193 -11.58 5.03 5.21
N ASP A 194 -12.79 4.65 4.78
CA ASP A 194 -13.56 3.55 5.38
C ASP A 194 -13.31 2.21 4.67
N LEU A 195 -12.45 2.14 3.65
CA LEU A 195 -12.11 0.88 2.98
C LEU A 195 -10.84 0.29 3.61
N PRO A 196 -10.89 -0.91 4.22
CA PRO A 196 -9.75 -1.47 4.91
C PRO A 196 -8.50 -1.63 4.02
N LEU A 197 -7.35 -1.23 4.56
CA LEU A 197 -6.06 -1.28 3.87
C LEU A 197 -5.02 -2.06 4.67
N ILE A 198 -4.57 -3.17 4.10
CA ILE A 198 -3.60 -4.11 4.70
C ILE A 198 -2.23 -3.90 4.05
N CYS A 199 -1.14 -3.98 4.82
CA CYS A 199 0.22 -3.93 4.27
C CYS A 199 0.81 -5.34 4.12
N ASP A 200 1.44 -5.62 2.99
CA ASP A 200 2.20 -6.85 2.72
C ASP A 200 3.71 -6.53 2.74
N PRO A 201 4.33 -6.49 3.93
CA PRO A 201 5.74 -6.15 4.07
C PRO A 201 6.65 -7.19 3.40
N SER A 202 6.29 -8.48 3.40
CA SER A 202 7.11 -9.55 2.81
C SER A 202 7.35 -9.32 1.31
N HIS A 203 6.33 -8.91 0.57
CA HIS A 203 6.47 -8.63 -0.86
C HIS A 203 7.09 -7.26 -1.13
N ILE A 204 6.90 -6.26 -0.26
CA ILE A 204 7.60 -4.97 -0.33
C ILE A 204 9.11 -5.18 -0.19
N THR A 205 9.53 -5.83 0.90
CA THR A 205 10.95 -5.98 1.25
C THR A 205 11.63 -6.99 0.34
N GLY A 206 11.00 -8.15 0.10
CA GLY A 206 11.65 -9.31 -0.49
C GLY A 206 12.79 -9.89 0.35
N ASN A 207 12.87 -9.53 1.64
CA ASN A 207 13.74 -10.13 2.62
C ASN A 207 13.10 -10.08 4.02
N ARG A 208 13.49 -11.03 4.89
CA ARG A 208 12.90 -11.17 6.22
C ARG A 208 13.38 -10.13 7.24
N GLU A 209 14.58 -9.57 7.05
CA GLU A 209 15.21 -8.62 7.99
C GLU A 209 14.47 -7.28 8.11
N MET A 210 13.88 -6.79 7.01
CA MET A 210 13.19 -5.50 6.99
C MET A 210 11.69 -5.57 7.28
N ILE A 211 11.14 -6.77 7.54
CA ILE A 211 9.69 -6.95 7.70
C ILE A 211 9.15 -6.15 8.88
N GLN A 212 9.85 -6.15 10.02
CA GLN A 212 9.43 -5.41 11.21
C GLN A 212 9.41 -3.89 10.96
N GLU A 213 10.46 -3.32 10.35
CA GLU A 213 10.55 -1.89 10.04
C GLU A 213 9.40 -1.45 9.11
N VAL A 214 9.14 -2.21 8.05
CA VAL A 214 8.06 -1.90 7.10
C VAL A 214 6.68 -2.09 7.74
N SER A 215 6.52 -3.10 8.59
CA SER A 215 5.27 -3.31 9.34
C SER A 215 4.99 -2.16 10.30
N GLN A 216 6.00 -1.69 11.04
CA GLN A 216 5.85 -0.53 11.93
C GLN A 216 5.52 0.74 11.14
N THR A 217 6.15 0.93 9.98
CA THR A 217 5.84 2.06 9.09
C THR A 217 4.39 2.02 8.62
N ALA A 218 3.87 0.84 8.25
CA ALA A 218 2.48 0.70 7.85
C ALA A 218 1.52 1.05 9.00
N LEU A 219 1.77 0.56 10.22
CA LEU A 219 0.94 0.90 11.37
C LEU A 219 1.02 2.39 11.74
N ASP A 220 2.19 3.02 11.59
CA ASP A 220 2.38 4.46 11.77
C ASP A 220 1.60 5.29 10.74
N LEU A 221 1.27 4.69 9.59
CA LEU A 221 0.40 5.25 8.54
C LEU A 221 -1.06 4.80 8.67
N ASN A 222 -1.45 4.24 9.82
CA ASN A 222 -2.81 3.78 10.13
C ASN A 222 -3.32 2.70 9.16
N PHE A 223 -2.46 1.78 8.73
CA PHE A 223 -2.92 0.56 8.06
C PHE A 223 -3.67 -0.34 9.04
N ASP A 224 -4.67 -1.04 8.53
CA ASP A 224 -5.62 -1.82 9.32
C ASP A 224 -5.10 -3.21 9.67
N GLY A 225 -4.02 -3.65 9.03
CA GLY A 225 -3.44 -4.96 9.25
C GLY A 225 -2.21 -5.25 8.40
N LEU A 226 -1.70 -6.46 8.58
CA LEU A 226 -0.48 -6.97 7.98
C LEU A 226 -0.71 -8.33 7.31
N MET A 227 -0.08 -8.55 6.16
CA MET A 227 0.00 -9.82 5.46
C MET A 227 1.46 -10.27 5.39
N ILE A 228 1.86 -11.21 6.24
CA ILE A 228 3.27 -11.62 6.40
C ILE A 228 3.44 -13.07 5.98
N GLU A 229 4.41 -13.35 5.11
CA GLU A 229 4.70 -14.73 4.72
C GLU A 229 5.49 -15.47 5.81
N THR A 230 5.04 -16.67 6.14
CA THR A 230 5.57 -17.45 7.27
C THR A 230 5.81 -18.89 6.86
N HIS A 231 7.01 -19.40 7.15
CA HIS A 231 7.42 -20.77 6.86
C HIS A 231 8.16 -21.37 8.06
N PHE A 232 7.94 -22.64 8.38
CA PHE A 232 8.66 -23.29 9.50
C PHE A 232 10.16 -23.46 9.20
N ASP A 233 10.52 -23.56 7.92
CA ASP A 233 11.90 -23.67 7.43
C ASP A 233 12.13 -22.78 6.19
N PRO A 234 12.24 -21.44 6.37
CA PRO A 234 12.24 -20.50 5.25
C PRO A 234 13.32 -20.72 4.20
N ASP A 235 14.50 -21.21 4.59
CA ASP A 235 15.65 -21.36 3.69
C ASP A 235 15.45 -22.48 2.67
N ASN A 236 14.57 -23.46 2.98
CA ASN A 236 14.23 -24.57 2.10
C ASN A 236 12.85 -24.44 1.43
N ALA A 237 12.17 -23.30 1.58
CA ALA A 237 10.87 -23.06 0.96
C ALA A 237 10.95 -23.05 -0.58
N TRP A 238 9.94 -23.60 -1.25
CA TRP A 238 9.88 -23.76 -2.71
C TRP A 238 9.61 -22.45 -3.47
N SER A 239 9.24 -21.41 -2.74
CA SER A 239 9.01 -20.06 -3.27
C SER A 239 9.33 -19.02 -2.21
N ASP A 240 9.91 -17.89 -2.61
CA ASP A 240 10.00 -16.69 -1.77
C ASP A 240 10.69 -16.97 -0.40
N ALA A 241 11.71 -17.84 -0.42
CA ALA A 241 12.49 -18.24 0.74
C ALA A 241 13.06 -17.05 1.53
N ALA A 242 13.60 -16.04 0.85
CA ALA A 242 14.31 -14.93 1.46
C ALA A 242 13.44 -14.05 2.38
N GLN A 243 12.13 -13.94 2.12
CA GLN A 243 11.21 -13.05 2.83
C GLN A 243 10.26 -13.75 3.79
N GLN A 244 10.27 -15.08 3.85
CA GLN A 244 9.47 -15.81 4.82
C GLN A 244 10.15 -15.75 6.19
N VAL A 245 9.37 -15.45 7.23
CA VAL A 245 9.79 -15.54 8.64
C VAL A 245 9.32 -16.86 9.25
N THR A 246 9.93 -17.28 10.36
CA THR A 246 9.39 -18.42 11.13
C THR A 246 8.15 -17.99 11.94
N PRO A 247 7.28 -18.93 12.36
CA PRO A 247 6.17 -18.62 13.27
C PRO A 247 6.62 -17.91 14.56
N ASP A 248 7.74 -18.31 15.14
CA ASP A 248 8.28 -17.65 16.35
C ASP A 248 8.76 -16.23 16.06
N THR A 249 9.44 -16.02 14.93
CA THR A 249 9.81 -14.67 14.49
C THR A 249 8.58 -13.80 14.23
N LEU A 250 7.51 -14.34 13.64
CA LEU A 250 6.26 -13.59 13.46
C LEU A 250 5.67 -13.16 14.80
N LYS A 251 5.56 -14.08 15.77
CA LYS A 251 5.06 -13.76 17.11
C LYS A 251 5.89 -12.65 17.76
N GLN A 252 7.22 -12.72 17.64
CA GLN A 252 8.12 -11.68 18.17
C GLN A 252 7.90 -10.34 17.47
N ILE A 253 7.78 -10.32 16.14
CA ILE A 253 7.46 -9.09 15.38
C ILE A 253 6.17 -8.48 15.92
N MET A 254 5.10 -9.26 16.07
CA MET A 254 3.81 -8.75 16.55
C MET A 254 3.89 -8.18 17.97
N GLN A 255 4.68 -8.80 18.86
CA GLN A 255 4.93 -8.29 20.22
C GLN A 255 5.71 -6.97 20.22
N ASP A 256 6.66 -6.82 19.30
CA ASP A 256 7.53 -5.64 19.24
C ASP A 256 6.88 -4.43 18.54
N LEU A 257 5.85 -4.67 17.72
CA LEU A 257 5.11 -3.62 17.03
C LEU A 257 4.36 -2.72 18.01
N ARG A 258 4.47 -1.41 17.80
CA ARG A 258 3.80 -0.40 18.61
C ARG A 258 2.60 0.16 17.87
N ILE A 259 1.42 -0.21 18.32
CA ILE A 259 0.16 0.36 17.81
C ILE A 259 -0.05 1.72 18.47
N LYS A 260 0.06 2.79 17.69
CA LYS A 260 -0.16 4.16 18.17
C LYS A 260 -1.66 4.44 18.25
N LYS A 261 -2.06 5.21 19.27
CA LYS A 261 -3.43 5.74 19.35
C LYS A 261 -3.58 6.86 18.33
N GLU A 262 -4.66 6.87 17.56
CA GLU A 262 -4.95 7.93 16.59
C GLU A 262 -5.08 9.30 17.26
N THR A 263 -5.58 9.33 18.49
CA THR A 263 -5.81 10.56 19.25
C THR A 263 -5.71 10.31 20.75
N ASN A 264 -5.28 11.34 21.48
CA ASN A 264 -5.35 11.39 22.95
C ASN A 264 -6.39 12.45 23.33
N THR A 265 -7.41 12.08 24.10
CA THR A 265 -8.52 12.97 24.47
C THR A 265 -8.19 13.94 25.59
N GLU A 266 -6.97 13.90 26.15
CA GLU A 266 -6.54 14.81 27.20
C GLU A 266 -6.54 16.27 26.71
N VAL A 267 -7.31 17.12 27.40
CA VAL A 267 -7.54 18.51 27.00
C VAL A 267 -6.25 19.33 26.95
N ALA A 268 -5.34 19.14 27.91
CA ALA A 268 -4.07 19.86 27.95
C ALA A 268 -3.15 19.49 26.77
N TYR A 269 -3.13 18.21 26.41
CA TYR A 269 -2.41 17.70 25.25
C TYR A 269 -3.00 18.27 23.95
N GLN A 270 -4.32 18.16 23.76
CA GLN A 270 -5.00 18.68 22.57
C GLN A 270 -4.80 20.19 22.41
N SER A 271 -4.94 20.96 23.49
CA SER A 271 -4.71 22.40 23.47
C SER A 271 -3.27 22.75 23.05
N SER A 272 -2.28 21.99 23.54
CA SER A 272 -0.88 22.20 23.18
C SER A 272 -0.61 21.86 21.71
N LEU A 273 -1.20 20.75 21.22
CA LEU A 273 -1.11 20.33 19.83
C LEU A 273 -1.75 21.32 18.88
N ASP A 274 -2.94 21.82 19.22
CA ASP A 274 -3.68 22.81 18.44
C ASP A 274 -2.94 24.15 18.37
N ASN A 275 -2.30 24.56 19.47
CA ASN A 275 -1.44 25.75 19.47
C ASN A 275 -0.24 25.62 18.53
N LEU A 276 0.40 24.44 18.47
CA LEU A 276 1.50 24.19 17.53
C LEU A 276 1.01 24.12 16.07
N ARG A 277 -0.14 23.48 15.83
CA ARG A 277 -0.78 23.46 14.50
C ARG A 277 -1.18 24.86 14.04
N ALA A 278 -1.64 25.72 14.95
CA ALA A 278 -1.93 27.11 14.63
C ALA A 278 -0.67 27.88 14.20
N GLN A 279 0.49 27.62 14.82
CA GLN A 279 1.76 28.20 14.39
C GLN A 279 2.16 27.73 12.98
N ILE A 280 1.98 26.45 12.67
CA ILE A 280 2.17 25.91 11.31
C ILE A 280 1.25 26.63 10.32
N ASN A 281 -0.04 26.76 10.63
CA ASN A 281 -1.00 27.46 9.76
C ASN A 281 -0.59 28.92 9.49
N VAL A 282 -0.03 29.63 10.47
CA VAL A 282 0.50 30.99 10.27
C VAL A 282 1.67 30.98 9.28
N ALA A 283 2.62 30.05 9.44
CA ALA A 283 3.74 29.90 8.51
C ALA A 283 3.28 29.54 7.09
N ASP A 284 2.33 28.62 6.95
CA ASP A 284 1.78 28.20 5.66
C ASP A 284 1.08 29.36 4.93
N ASN A 285 0.32 30.17 5.66
CA ASN A 285 -0.30 31.37 5.09
C ASN A 285 0.75 32.38 4.61
N GLN A 286 1.83 32.58 5.38
CA GLN A 286 2.94 33.46 4.98
C GLN A 286 3.68 32.93 3.74
N LEU A 287 3.86 31.61 3.62
CA LEU A 287 4.41 30.96 2.43
C LEU A 287 3.54 31.25 1.21
N LEU A 288 2.22 31.03 1.30
CA LEU A 288 1.29 31.31 0.22
C LEU A 288 1.29 32.78 -0.20
N GLU A 289 1.30 33.71 0.76
CA GLU A 289 1.35 35.14 0.47
C GLU A 289 2.66 35.51 -0.25
N THR A 290 3.78 34.97 0.21
CA THR A 290 5.11 35.20 -0.37
C THR A 290 5.21 34.64 -1.78
N LEU A 291 4.70 33.42 -2.01
CA LEU A 291 4.65 32.81 -3.33
C LEU A 291 3.75 33.62 -4.27
N GLY A 292 2.58 34.08 -3.80
CA GLY A 292 1.70 34.95 -4.57
C GLY A 292 2.37 36.27 -4.97
N LYS A 293 3.07 36.94 -4.05
CA LYS A 293 3.88 38.14 -4.36
C LYS A 293 4.96 37.82 -5.40
N ARG A 294 5.64 36.69 -5.28
CA ARG A 294 6.65 36.24 -6.23
C ARG A 294 6.08 36.02 -7.63
N MET A 295 4.87 35.45 -7.77
CA MET A 295 4.23 35.26 -9.08
C MET A 295 3.84 36.58 -9.74
N LYS A 296 3.41 37.60 -8.98
CA LYS A 296 3.20 38.96 -9.53
C LYS A 296 4.48 39.56 -10.12
N VAL A 297 5.64 39.28 -9.53
CA VAL A 297 6.94 39.69 -10.11
C VAL A 297 7.25 38.88 -11.36
N ALA A 298 6.95 37.58 -11.38
CA ALA A 298 7.07 36.77 -12.61
C ALA A 298 6.21 37.33 -13.74
N ASP A 299 4.99 37.80 -13.44
CA ASP A 299 4.11 38.45 -14.41
C ASP A 299 4.75 39.72 -15.02
N GLN A 300 5.32 40.57 -14.17
CA GLN A 300 6.05 41.77 -14.60
C GLN A 300 7.26 41.42 -15.49
N ILE A 301 8.00 40.37 -15.15
CA ILE A 301 9.10 39.85 -15.98
C ILE A 301 8.56 39.39 -17.34
N GLY A 302 7.43 38.70 -17.36
CA GLY A 302 6.75 38.27 -18.59
C GLY A 302 6.40 39.45 -19.50
N ALA A 303 5.83 40.52 -18.94
CA ALA A 303 5.51 41.74 -19.67
C ALA A 303 6.76 42.41 -20.29
N LEU A 304 7.85 42.54 -19.53
CA LEU A 304 9.12 43.09 -20.01
C LEU A 304 9.73 42.24 -21.13
N LYS A 305 9.67 40.91 -21.00
CA LYS A 305 10.16 39.99 -22.02
C LYS A 305 9.33 40.06 -23.29
N LYS A 306 8.00 40.17 -23.18
CA LYS A 306 7.08 40.34 -24.31
C LYS A 306 7.43 41.60 -25.12
N GLU A 307 7.73 42.72 -24.45
CA GLU A 307 8.09 43.98 -25.11
C GLU A 307 9.31 43.84 -26.04
N LYS A 308 10.29 43.01 -25.65
CA LYS A 308 11.55 42.82 -26.40
C LYS A 308 11.65 41.47 -27.11
N ASN A 309 10.57 40.69 -27.17
CA ASN A 309 10.53 39.34 -27.74
C ASN A 309 11.62 38.41 -27.17
N VAL A 310 11.81 38.42 -25.85
CA VAL A 310 12.82 37.62 -25.13
C VAL A 310 12.21 36.30 -24.65
N ALA A 311 12.98 35.21 -24.73
CA ALA A 311 12.54 33.89 -24.27
C ALA A 311 12.24 33.83 -22.75
N VAL A 312 11.20 33.05 -22.39
CA VAL A 312 10.77 32.85 -20.99
C VAL A 312 11.82 32.09 -20.20
N LEU A 313 12.30 30.95 -20.71
CA LEU A 313 13.23 30.08 -20.00
C LEU A 313 14.67 30.58 -20.10
N GLN A 314 15.33 30.73 -18.95
CA GLN A 314 16.73 31.13 -18.84
C GLN A 314 17.49 30.17 -17.92
N SER A 315 17.92 29.02 -18.45
CA SER A 315 18.43 27.89 -17.68
C SER A 315 19.67 28.19 -16.82
N LYS A 316 20.55 29.09 -17.25
CA LYS A 316 21.76 29.46 -16.49
C LYS A 316 21.41 30.11 -15.14
N ARG A 317 20.50 31.09 -15.15
CA ARG A 317 20.03 31.77 -13.92
C ARG A 317 19.30 30.81 -13.00
N TRP A 318 18.53 29.88 -13.57
CA TRP A 318 17.82 28.87 -12.78
C TRP A 318 18.79 27.96 -12.01
N ASN A 319 19.84 27.45 -12.67
CA ASN A 319 20.83 26.59 -12.03
C ASN A 319 21.60 27.30 -10.91
N GLU A 320 21.96 28.58 -11.12
CA GLU A 320 22.63 29.40 -10.09
C GLU A 320 21.74 29.60 -8.85
N ILE A 321 20.46 29.91 -9.04
CA ILE A 321 19.51 30.08 -7.93
C ILE A 321 19.29 28.75 -7.20
N LEU A 322 19.11 27.65 -7.94
CA LEU A 322 18.84 26.35 -7.34
C LEU A 322 19.99 25.88 -6.45
N GLY A 323 21.24 26.07 -6.87
CA GLY A 323 22.41 25.75 -6.04
C GLY A 323 22.44 26.53 -4.73
N ASN A 324 22.14 27.83 -4.77
CA ASN A 324 22.07 28.66 -3.56
C ASN A 324 20.92 28.23 -2.63
N MET A 325 19.74 27.90 -3.19
CA MET A 325 18.60 27.45 -2.40
C MET A 325 18.86 26.12 -1.70
N ILE A 326 19.59 25.20 -2.32
CA ILE A 326 20.02 23.94 -1.69
C ILE A 326 20.89 24.23 -0.46
N LEU A 327 21.94 25.04 -0.62
CA LEU A 327 22.84 25.41 0.48
C LEU A 327 22.11 26.12 1.63
N GLU A 328 21.21 27.05 1.32
CA GLU A 328 20.40 27.71 2.35
C GLU A 328 19.39 26.77 3.01
N GLY A 329 18.82 25.84 2.26
CA GLY A 329 17.89 24.85 2.77
C GLY A 329 18.54 23.92 3.78
N GLU A 330 19.75 23.45 3.50
CA GLU A 330 20.55 22.63 4.41
C GLU A 330 20.82 23.35 5.74
N GLN A 331 21.18 24.63 5.70
CA GLN A 331 21.39 25.45 6.91
C GLN A 331 20.13 25.61 7.76
N LYS A 332 18.95 25.45 7.15
CA LYS A 332 17.63 25.52 7.80
C LYS A 332 17.10 24.13 8.16
N GLY A 333 17.91 23.07 8.01
CA GLY A 333 17.52 21.69 8.34
C GLY A 333 16.60 21.02 7.32
N LEU A 334 16.52 21.54 6.09
CA LEU A 334 15.76 20.94 5.00
C LEU A 334 16.65 20.01 4.17
N SER A 335 16.11 18.88 3.70
CA SER A 335 16.85 17.97 2.82
C SER A 335 17.00 18.55 1.41
N GLU A 336 18.12 18.24 0.76
CA GLU A 336 18.38 18.63 -0.64
C GLU A 336 17.24 18.20 -1.57
N GLU A 337 16.76 16.95 -1.43
CA GLU A 337 15.69 16.40 -2.25
C GLU A 337 14.40 17.23 -2.15
N PHE A 338 14.02 17.62 -0.93
CA PHE A 338 12.83 18.44 -0.69
C PHE A 338 12.96 19.81 -1.33
N VAL A 339 14.09 20.50 -1.09
CA VAL A 339 14.37 21.84 -1.64
C VAL A 339 14.32 21.79 -3.16
N LEU A 340 14.94 20.78 -3.76
CA LEU A 340 15.00 20.61 -5.20
C LEU A 340 13.61 20.39 -5.81
N LYS A 341 12.78 19.51 -5.23
CA LYS A 341 11.40 19.28 -5.69
C LYS A 341 10.55 20.55 -5.55
N MET A 342 10.60 21.20 -4.39
CA MET A 342 9.82 22.40 -4.09
C MET A 342 10.15 23.55 -5.04
N PHE A 343 11.44 23.91 -5.18
CA PHE A 343 11.81 25.05 -6.00
C PHE A 343 11.63 24.80 -7.50
N LYS A 344 11.76 23.55 -7.98
CA LYS A 344 11.40 23.20 -9.35
C LYS A 344 9.92 23.46 -9.63
N ALA A 345 9.03 23.04 -8.73
CA ALA A 345 7.60 23.31 -8.86
C ALA A 345 7.29 24.82 -8.86
N ILE A 346 7.90 25.58 -7.94
CA ILE A 346 7.77 27.04 -7.88
C ILE A 346 8.28 27.71 -9.17
N HIS A 347 9.38 27.22 -9.74
CA HIS A 347 9.92 27.75 -10.99
C HIS A 347 9.01 27.47 -12.17
N GLN A 348 8.49 26.24 -12.27
CA GLN A 348 7.53 25.86 -13.31
C GLN A 348 6.29 26.76 -13.26
N GLU A 349 5.76 27.05 -12.07
CA GLU A 349 4.61 27.95 -11.93
C GLU A 349 4.91 29.38 -12.43
N SER A 350 6.13 29.88 -12.22
CA SER A 350 6.54 31.17 -12.78
C SER A 350 6.68 31.18 -14.30
N ILE A 351 7.03 30.04 -14.90
CA ILE A 351 7.07 29.90 -16.36
C ILE A 351 5.63 29.95 -16.89
N ASN A 352 4.72 29.18 -16.30
CA ASN A 352 3.30 29.15 -16.69
C ASN A 352 2.68 30.57 -16.66
N HIS A 353 2.95 31.34 -15.61
CA HIS A 353 2.53 32.74 -15.47
C HIS A 353 3.08 33.64 -16.59
N GLN A 354 4.39 33.58 -16.85
CA GLN A 354 5.02 34.36 -17.91
C GLN A 354 4.47 33.98 -19.29
N GLU A 355 4.37 32.69 -19.61
CA GLU A 355 3.83 32.20 -20.88
C GLU A 355 2.40 32.67 -21.13
N LYS A 356 1.55 32.68 -20.09
CA LYS A 356 0.18 33.19 -20.17
C LYS A 356 0.16 34.67 -20.58
N ILE A 357 1.10 35.48 -20.14
CA ILE A 357 1.21 36.91 -20.50
C ILE A 357 1.84 37.11 -21.87
N ILE A 358 2.83 36.30 -22.24
CA ILE A 358 3.47 36.41 -23.56
C ILE A 358 2.49 35.99 -24.66
N ASN A 359 1.74 34.91 -24.45
CA ASN A 359 0.87 34.29 -25.46
C ASN A 359 -0.59 34.77 -25.43
N GLY A 360 -1.06 35.31 -24.30
CA GLY A 360 -2.35 36.00 -24.18
C GLY A 360 -2.23 37.48 -24.52
#